data_AF-A0A1I3WED2-F1
#
_entry.id   AF-A0A1I3WED2-F1
#
_cell.length_a   1.000
_cell.length_b   1.000
_cell.length_c   1.000
_cell.angle_alpha   90.00
_cell.angle_beta   90.00
_cell.angle_gamma   90.00
#
_symmetry.space_group_name_H-M   'P 1'
#
loop_
_entity.id
_entity.type
_entity.pdbx_description
1 polymer ?
#
loop_
_entity_poly.entity_id
_entity_poly.type
_entity_poly.pdbx_seq_one_letter_code
_entity_poly.pdbx_strand_id
1 'polypeptide(L)'
;MLSGSDSSYEWLLARCFEEARWRFPERPWPANEIVRGGLDDDLAFTLGAGPHAKVEFGPENDIYRAGIKMYERWTGKSGPVKLGGTRKPRDFGYALCRHYTAIQSFDEDALVAAGRKMLRAHLQERWLGSGQYIRAATWRKIVHHQLGREADPRQCILRAYDDMPDVARPAFV
;
A
#
# COMPACT_ATOMS: atom_id res chain seq x y z
N MET A 1 6.01 -21.83 -12.18
CA MET A 1 4.59 -21.77 -11.80
C MET A 1 4.44 -20.54 -10.91
N LEU A 2 3.72 -19.49 -11.34
CA LEU A 2 3.44 -18.34 -10.49
C LEU A 2 2.36 -18.77 -9.48
N SER A 3 2.79 -19.37 -8.37
CA SER A 3 1.90 -19.86 -7.30
C SER A 3 1.17 -18.73 -6.55
N GLY A 4 1.49 -17.47 -6.83
CA GLY A 4 0.95 -16.31 -6.12
C GLY A 4 1.42 -16.20 -4.66
N SER A 5 2.36 -17.04 -4.23
CA SER A 5 2.89 -17.06 -2.87
C SER A 5 3.63 -15.76 -2.55
N ASP A 6 3.41 -15.24 -1.34
CA ASP A 6 4.10 -14.05 -0.85
C ASP A 6 5.61 -14.28 -0.81
N SER A 7 6.37 -13.37 -1.44
CA SER A 7 7.83 -13.33 -1.35
C SER A 7 8.24 -12.04 -0.66
N SER A 8 8.49 -12.13 0.65
CA SER A 8 8.97 -11.01 1.46
C SER A 8 10.22 -10.34 0.86
N TYR A 9 11.11 -11.15 0.28
CA TYR A 9 12.34 -10.68 -0.35
C TYR A 9 12.09 -9.82 -1.59
N GLU A 10 11.22 -10.27 -2.49
CA GLU A 10 10.91 -9.53 -3.73
C GLU A 10 10.22 -8.20 -3.45
N TRP A 11 9.31 -8.16 -2.46
CA TRP A 11 8.69 -6.92 -2.02
C TRP A 11 9.71 -5.96 -1.38
N LEU A 12 10.66 -6.48 -0.60
CA LEU A 12 11.73 -5.67 -0.04
C LEU A 12 12.64 -5.11 -1.13
N LEU A 13 13.02 -5.91 -2.14
CA LEU A 13 13.78 -5.46 -3.29
C LEU A 13 13.03 -4.37 -4.07
N ALA A 14 11.73 -4.55 -4.32
CA ALA A 14 10.90 -3.54 -4.99
C ALA A 14 10.92 -2.20 -4.24
N ARG A 15 10.86 -2.24 -2.89
CA ARG A 15 11.02 -1.03 -2.06
C ARG A 15 12.39 -0.37 -2.29
N CYS A 16 13.47 -1.14 -2.22
CA CYS A 16 14.83 -0.64 -2.44
C CYS A 16 14.99 -0.01 -3.83
N PHE A 17 14.42 -0.62 -4.87
CA PHE A 17 14.46 -0.06 -6.23
C PHE A 17 13.65 1.22 -6.36
N GLU A 18 12.50 1.31 -5.70
CA GLU A 18 11.69 2.53 -5.69
C GLU A 18 12.45 3.68 -5.01
N GLU A 19 13.07 3.42 -3.85
CA GLU A 19 13.92 4.42 -3.18
C GLU A 19 15.14 4.83 -4.03
N ALA A 20 15.78 3.88 -4.70
CA ALA A 20 16.93 4.14 -5.58
C ALA A 20 16.51 5.01 -6.77
N ARG A 21 15.32 4.75 -7.34
CA ARG A 21 14.75 5.54 -8.44
C ARG A 21 14.55 6.99 -8.06
N TRP A 22 14.13 7.28 -6.82
CA TRP A 22 13.97 8.67 -6.36
C TRP A 22 15.29 9.42 -6.30
N ARG A 23 16.39 8.72 -6.03
CA ARG A 23 17.73 9.29 -5.85
C ARG A 23 18.62 9.16 -7.08
N PHE A 24 18.08 8.69 -8.20
CA PHE A 24 18.84 8.46 -9.43
C PHE A 24 19.51 9.77 -9.88
N PRO A 25 20.86 9.86 -9.91
CA PRO A 25 21.57 11.14 -10.04
C PRO A 25 21.22 11.95 -11.30
N GLU A 26 20.95 11.27 -12.39
CA GLU A 26 20.65 11.87 -13.69
C GLU A 26 19.23 12.44 -13.74
N ARG A 27 18.33 11.95 -12.87
CA ARG A 27 16.95 12.42 -12.77
C ARG A 27 16.38 12.17 -11.37
N PRO A 28 16.82 12.94 -10.36
CA PRO A 28 16.28 12.80 -9.02
C PRO A 28 14.83 13.24 -9.01
N TRP A 29 14.01 12.54 -8.23
CA TRP A 29 12.62 12.94 -8.06
C TRP A 29 12.53 14.17 -7.16
N PRO A 30 11.72 15.17 -7.54
CA PRO A 30 11.45 16.28 -6.63
C PRO A 30 10.57 15.80 -5.47
N ALA A 31 10.73 16.43 -4.30
CA ALA A 31 10.08 15.98 -3.05
C ALA A 31 8.55 15.84 -3.18
N ASN A 32 7.90 16.70 -3.96
CA ASN A 32 6.46 16.64 -4.21
C ASN A 32 6.05 15.38 -4.98
N GLU A 33 6.88 14.86 -5.90
CA GLU A 33 6.59 13.62 -6.63
C GLU A 33 6.76 12.39 -5.75
N ILE A 34 7.80 12.39 -4.90
CA ILE A 34 8.01 11.36 -3.88
C ILE A 34 6.80 11.31 -2.96
N VAL A 35 6.35 12.46 -2.44
CA VAL A 35 5.17 12.51 -1.56
C VAL A 35 3.88 12.17 -2.30
N ARG A 36 3.72 12.56 -3.57
CA ARG A 36 2.45 12.37 -4.29
C ARG A 36 2.25 10.94 -4.75
N GLY A 37 3.30 10.25 -5.19
CA GLY A 37 3.22 8.92 -5.80
C GLY A 37 4.26 7.93 -5.29
N GLY A 38 5.51 8.37 -5.04
CA GLY A 38 6.56 7.45 -4.57
C GLY A 38 6.20 6.77 -3.25
N LEU A 39 5.77 7.54 -2.24
CA LEU A 39 5.35 7.01 -0.94
C LEU A 39 4.15 6.06 -1.02
N ASP A 40 3.29 6.22 -2.04
CA ASP A 40 2.16 5.31 -2.23
C ASP A 40 2.66 3.91 -2.66
N ASP A 41 3.76 3.81 -3.41
CA ASP A 41 4.34 2.52 -3.80
C ASP A 41 5.28 1.97 -2.72
N ASP A 42 6.15 2.80 -2.14
CA ASP A 42 7.08 2.41 -1.07
C ASP A 42 6.36 1.78 0.13
N LEU A 43 5.25 2.39 0.59
CA LEU A 43 4.47 1.84 1.69
C LEU A 43 3.70 0.58 1.28
N ALA A 44 3.27 0.47 0.03
CA ALA A 44 2.66 -0.76 -0.46
C ALA A 44 3.66 -1.92 -0.47
N PHE A 45 4.91 -1.65 -0.89
CA PHE A 45 5.99 -2.63 -0.89
C PHE A 45 6.42 -3.00 0.53
N THR A 46 6.47 -2.03 1.43
CA THR A 46 6.68 -2.25 2.87
C THR A 46 5.64 -3.22 3.43
N LEU A 47 4.35 -3.03 3.11
CA LEU A 47 3.27 -3.91 3.56
C LEU A 47 3.31 -5.29 2.90
N GLY A 48 3.63 -5.34 1.60
CA GLY A 48 3.80 -6.58 0.87
C GLY A 48 4.93 -7.45 1.40
N ALA A 49 6.01 -6.84 1.88
CA ALA A 49 7.15 -7.55 2.45
C ALA A 49 6.79 -8.30 3.74
N GLY A 50 5.81 -7.81 4.50
CA GLY A 50 5.27 -8.50 5.66
C GLY A 50 6.19 -8.51 6.89
N PRO A 51 5.73 -9.02 8.04
CA PRO A 51 6.38 -8.83 9.35
C PRO A 51 7.75 -9.51 9.49
N HIS A 52 8.06 -10.48 8.63
CA HIS A 52 9.32 -11.22 8.67
C HIS A 52 10.44 -10.58 7.84
N ALA A 53 10.12 -9.57 7.04
CA ALA A 53 11.13 -8.86 6.26
C ALA A 53 12.04 -8.03 7.18
N LYS A 54 13.34 -8.31 7.12
CA LYS A 54 14.37 -7.52 7.79
C LYS A 54 14.96 -6.54 6.80
N VAL A 55 15.07 -5.28 7.20
CA VAL A 55 15.76 -4.28 6.38
C VAL A 55 17.26 -4.44 6.62
N GLU A 56 17.98 -5.00 5.65
CA GLU A 56 19.44 -5.21 5.74
C GLU A 56 20.22 -3.89 5.89
N PHE A 57 19.66 -2.79 5.38
CA PHE A 57 20.29 -1.48 5.35
C PHE A 57 19.44 -0.43 6.08
N GLY A 58 19.69 -0.26 7.38
CA GLY A 58 19.06 0.75 8.21
C GLY A 58 19.16 0.42 9.71
N PRO A 59 18.94 1.38 10.61
CA PRO A 59 18.97 1.12 12.05
C PRO A 59 17.78 0.29 12.56
N GLU A 60 16.79 0.04 11.69
CA GLU A 60 15.54 -0.65 12.04
C GLU A 60 15.56 -2.07 11.48
N ASN A 61 15.51 -3.07 12.36
CA ASN A 61 15.32 -4.47 11.96
C ASN A 61 13.85 -4.80 11.61
N ASP A 62 12.96 -3.80 11.59
CA ASP A 62 11.52 -3.90 11.40
C ASP A 62 11.09 -3.08 10.17
N ILE A 63 10.53 -3.79 9.17
CA ILE A 63 10.07 -3.21 7.91
C ILE A 63 9.02 -2.10 8.12
N TYR A 64 8.09 -2.28 9.05
CA TYR A 64 7.00 -1.34 9.27
C TYR A 64 7.50 -0.08 9.98
N ARG A 65 8.49 -0.20 10.88
CA ARG A 65 9.19 0.97 11.43
C ARG A 65 9.92 1.75 10.35
N ALA A 66 10.53 1.07 9.38
CA ALA A 66 11.14 1.73 8.23
C ALA A 66 10.09 2.50 7.41
N GLY A 67 8.91 1.90 7.16
CA GLY A 67 7.80 2.57 6.48
C GLY A 67 7.29 3.82 7.21
N ILE A 68 7.15 3.75 8.54
CA ILE A 68 6.80 4.91 9.39
C ILE A 68 7.83 6.03 9.18
N LYS A 69 9.12 5.74 9.36
CA LYS A 69 10.18 6.74 9.21
C LYS A 69 10.21 7.35 7.80
N MET A 70 10.01 6.53 6.77
CA MET A 70 9.99 7.02 5.38
C MET A 70 8.85 8.02 5.17
N TYR A 71 7.64 7.67 5.63
CA TYR A 71 6.49 8.55 5.56
C TYR A 71 6.72 9.86 6.34
N GLU A 72 7.19 9.78 7.59
CA GLU A 72 7.40 10.96 8.45
C GLU A 72 8.47 11.89 7.87
N ARG A 73 9.56 11.32 7.35
CA ARG A 73 10.65 12.06 6.72
C ARG A 73 10.17 12.92 5.54
N TRP A 74 9.37 12.34 4.65
CA TRP A 74 8.98 13.01 3.41
C TRP A 74 7.73 13.87 3.55
N THR A 75 6.83 13.54 4.47
CA THR A 75 5.60 14.33 4.68
C THR A 75 5.74 15.39 5.76
N GLY A 76 6.74 15.28 6.64
CA GLY A 76 6.89 16.11 7.85
C GLY A 76 5.79 15.87 8.89
N LYS A 77 4.90 14.89 8.68
CA LYS A 77 3.80 14.56 9.57
C LYS A 77 4.20 13.41 10.47
N SER A 78 4.01 13.57 11.77
CA SER A 78 4.17 12.52 12.77
C SER A 78 2.98 12.52 13.74
N GLY A 79 2.81 11.41 14.46
CA GLY A 79 1.81 11.29 15.52
C GLY A 79 0.55 10.48 15.14
N PRO A 80 -0.48 10.49 16.01
CA PRO A 80 -1.64 9.62 15.86
C PRO A 80 -2.42 9.86 14.56
N VAL A 81 -2.87 8.77 13.93
CA VAL A 81 -3.62 8.78 12.68
C VAL A 81 -5.10 8.58 12.95
N LYS A 82 -5.97 9.27 12.19
CA LYS A 82 -7.41 9.04 12.18
C LYS A 82 -7.84 8.39 10.87
N LEU A 83 -8.35 7.16 10.92
CA LEU A 83 -8.77 6.41 9.72
C LEU A 83 -9.88 7.07 8.91
N GLY A 84 -10.78 7.83 9.56
CA GLY A 84 -11.96 8.42 8.92
C GLY A 84 -11.65 9.39 7.76
N GLY A 85 -10.47 10.01 7.75
CA GLY A 85 -10.02 10.93 6.71
C GLY A 85 -9.06 10.30 5.69
N THR A 86 -8.67 9.05 5.88
CA THR A 86 -7.58 8.42 5.14
C THR A 86 -8.04 7.99 3.75
N ARG A 87 -7.83 8.87 2.76
CA ARG A 87 -8.11 8.58 1.34
C ARG A 87 -6.87 8.43 0.49
N LYS A 88 -5.69 8.78 1.01
CA LYS A 88 -4.42 8.69 0.27
C LYS A 88 -3.77 7.34 0.58
N PRO A 89 -3.22 6.63 -0.41
CA PRO A 89 -2.63 5.32 -0.19
C PRO A 89 -1.49 5.39 0.84
N ARG A 90 -0.58 6.37 0.75
CA ARG A 90 0.45 6.60 1.79
C ARG A 90 -0.08 6.84 3.19
N ASP A 91 -1.18 7.59 3.35
CA ASP A 91 -1.74 7.87 4.68
C ASP A 91 -2.33 6.57 5.27
N PHE A 92 -2.88 5.70 4.41
CA PHE A 92 -3.38 4.38 4.79
C PHE A 92 -2.24 3.41 5.11
N GLY A 93 -1.21 3.36 4.28
CA GLY A 93 -0.04 2.53 4.53
C GLY A 93 0.69 2.91 5.81
N TYR A 94 0.78 4.22 6.10
CA TYR A 94 1.30 4.71 7.38
C TYR A 94 0.46 4.25 8.58
N ALA A 95 -0.87 4.29 8.48
CA ALA A 95 -1.75 3.79 9.52
C ALA A 95 -1.54 2.29 9.78
N LEU A 96 -1.39 1.49 8.72
CA LEU A 96 -1.11 0.05 8.82
C LEU A 96 0.26 -0.23 9.44
N CYS A 97 1.30 0.51 9.07
CA CYS A 97 2.61 0.35 9.69
C CYS A 97 2.57 0.68 11.19
N ARG A 98 1.85 1.73 11.60
CA ARG A 98 1.64 2.05 13.03
C ARG A 98 0.82 0.97 13.76
N HIS A 99 -0.13 0.36 13.07
CA HIS A 99 -0.90 -0.77 13.57
C HIS A 99 -0.02 -1.99 13.85
N TYR A 100 0.73 -2.44 12.84
CA TYR A 100 1.56 -3.64 12.95
C TYR A 100 2.76 -3.49 13.88
N THR A 101 3.20 -2.26 14.16
CA THR A 101 4.24 -1.97 15.16
C THR A 101 3.69 -1.74 16.57
N ALA A 102 2.37 -1.89 16.76
CA ALA A 102 1.65 -1.62 18.01
C ALA A 102 1.83 -0.18 18.55
N ILE A 103 2.32 0.76 17.73
CA ILE A 103 2.41 2.19 18.08
C ILE A 103 1.01 2.80 18.16
N GLN A 104 0.07 2.29 17.35
CA GLN A 104 -1.34 2.65 17.43
C GLN A 104 -2.21 1.49 16.94
N SER A 105 -3.01 0.90 17.83
CA SER A 105 -3.94 -0.18 17.48
C SER A 105 -5.21 0.37 16.84
N PHE A 106 -5.74 -0.38 15.90
CA PHE A 106 -7.02 -0.13 15.24
C PHE A 106 -7.78 -1.44 15.19
N ASP A 107 -9.10 -1.33 15.13
CA ASP A 107 -9.96 -2.46 14.81
C ASP A 107 -9.73 -2.91 13.35
N GLU A 108 -9.69 -4.22 13.10
CA GLU A 108 -9.42 -4.78 11.76
C GLU A 108 -10.51 -4.39 10.75
N ASP A 109 -11.79 -4.42 11.16
CA ASP A 109 -12.90 -4.03 10.29
C ASP A 109 -12.83 -2.53 9.95
N ALA A 110 -12.40 -1.70 10.90
CA ALA A 110 -12.13 -0.28 10.65
C ALA A 110 -10.99 -0.07 9.64
N LEU A 111 -9.94 -0.89 9.66
CA LEU A 111 -8.84 -0.85 8.68
C LEU A 111 -9.33 -1.27 7.29
N VAL A 112 -10.10 -2.36 7.20
CA VAL A 112 -10.72 -2.79 5.93
C VAL A 112 -11.62 -1.70 5.38
N ALA A 113 -12.48 -1.10 6.21
CA ALA A 113 -13.37 -0.02 5.78
C ALA A 113 -12.61 1.22 5.29
N ALA A 114 -11.50 1.60 5.97
CA ALA A 114 -10.63 2.69 5.55
C ALA A 114 -9.92 2.37 4.22
N GLY A 115 -9.40 1.15 4.09
CA GLY A 115 -8.77 0.65 2.87
C GLY A 115 -9.73 0.68 1.68
N ARG A 116 -10.97 0.22 1.86
CA ARG A 116 -12.01 0.29 0.82
C ARG A 116 -12.39 1.72 0.43
N LYS A 117 -12.46 2.64 1.39
CA LYS A 117 -12.65 4.08 1.10
C LYS A 117 -11.51 4.65 0.27
N MET A 118 -10.27 4.25 0.57
CA MET A 118 -9.10 4.60 -0.24
C MET A 118 -9.22 4.00 -1.64
N LEU A 119 -9.52 2.71 -1.77
CA LEU A 119 -9.70 2.05 -3.07
C LEU A 119 -10.75 2.76 -3.95
N ARG A 120 -11.92 3.10 -3.40
CA ARG A 120 -12.97 3.86 -4.10
C ARG A 120 -12.52 5.21 -4.64
N ALA A 121 -11.57 5.86 -3.96
CA ALA A 121 -11.06 7.16 -4.38
C ALA A 121 -10.01 7.10 -5.50
N HIS A 122 -9.49 5.91 -5.85
CA HIS A 122 -8.40 5.79 -6.83
C HIS A 122 -8.61 4.72 -7.91
N LEU A 123 -9.36 3.64 -7.64
CA LEU A 123 -9.41 2.47 -8.52
C LEU A 123 -9.87 2.79 -9.94
N GLN A 124 -11.05 3.41 -10.07
CA GLN A 124 -11.70 3.60 -11.36
C GLN A 124 -10.93 4.55 -12.27
N GLU A 125 -10.82 5.83 -11.89
CA GLU A 125 -10.27 6.85 -12.78
C GLU A 125 -8.74 6.92 -12.73
N ARG A 126 -8.16 6.90 -11.53
CA ARG A 126 -6.73 7.22 -11.32
C ARG A 126 -5.80 6.05 -11.55
N TRP A 127 -6.27 4.84 -11.28
CA TRP A 127 -5.46 3.65 -11.48
C TRP A 127 -5.86 2.91 -12.74
N LEU A 128 -7.02 2.26 -12.77
CA LEU A 128 -7.42 1.45 -13.92
C LEU A 128 -7.65 2.32 -15.17
N GLY A 129 -8.39 3.43 -15.04
CA GLY A 129 -8.65 4.36 -16.14
C GLY A 129 -7.41 5.09 -16.67
N SER A 130 -6.34 5.14 -15.89
CA SER A 130 -5.05 5.73 -16.28
C SER A 130 -3.96 4.68 -16.55
N GLY A 131 -4.31 3.39 -16.64
CA GLY A 131 -3.37 2.32 -16.97
C GLY A 131 -2.43 1.84 -15.85
N GLN A 132 -2.63 2.26 -14.60
CA GLN A 132 -1.80 1.87 -13.44
C GLN A 132 -2.29 0.55 -12.82
N TYR A 133 -2.37 -0.51 -13.63
CA TYR A 133 -2.93 -1.81 -13.23
C TYR A 133 -2.18 -2.46 -12.06
N ILE A 134 -0.85 -2.33 -12.04
CA ILE A 134 -0.01 -2.88 -10.97
C ILE A 134 -0.36 -2.22 -9.64
N ARG A 135 -0.46 -0.88 -9.60
CA ARG A 135 -0.83 -0.14 -8.39
C ARG A 135 -2.22 -0.52 -7.89
N ALA A 136 -3.19 -0.64 -8.81
CA ALA A 136 -4.52 -1.13 -8.48
C ALA A 136 -4.50 -2.54 -7.87
N ALA A 137 -3.76 -3.47 -8.48
CA ALA A 137 -3.65 -4.84 -7.99
C ALA A 137 -2.97 -4.91 -6.61
N THR A 138 -1.86 -4.18 -6.42
CA THR A 138 -1.10 -4.17 -5.17
C THR A 138 -1.95 -3.68 -4.00
N TRP A 139 -2.58 -2.51 -4.13
CA TRP A 139 -3.38 -1.95 -3.04
C TRP A 139 -4.63 -2.77 -2.75
N ARG A 140 -5.21 -3.42 -3.76
CA ARG A 140 -6.33 -4.34 -3.55
C ARG A 140 -5.92 -5.61 -2.85
N LYS A 141 -4.75 -6.17 -3.15
CA LYS A 141 -4.20 -7.31 -2.41
C LYS A 141 -4.04 -6.95 -0.93
N ILE A 142 -3.51 -5.77 -0.62
CA ILE A 142 -3.38 -5.30 0.76
C ILE A 142 -4.74 -5.26 1.46
N VAL A 143 -5.76 -4.66 0.82
CA VAL A 143 -7.07 -4.46 1.45
C VAL A 143 -7.90 -5.74 1.53
N HIS A 144 -8.01 -6.50 0.45
CA HIS A 144 -8.94 -7.63 0.36
C HIS A 144 -8.28 -8.95 0.77
N HIS A 145 -7.03 -9.18 0.40
CA HIS A 145 -6.33 -10.42 0.73
C HIS A 145 -5.66 -10.34 2.11
N GLN A 146 -4.76 -9.38 2.34
CA GLN A 146 -3.99 -9.32 3.59
C GLN A 146 -4.87 -8.92 4.80
N LEU A 147 -5.71 -7.89 4.64
CA LEU A 147 -6.61 -7.44 5.71
C LEU A 147 -7.95 -8.18 5.68
N GLY A 148 -8.60 -8.25 4.52
CA GLY A 148 -9.92 -8.87 4.35
C GLY A 148 -9.91 -10.41 4.35
N ARG A 149 -8.73 -11.03 4.41
CA ARG A 149 -8.52 -12.50 4.44
C ARG A 149 -9.17 -13.25 3.27
N GLU A 150 -9.36 -12.58 2.13
CA GLU A 150 -9.85 -13.21 0.90
C GLU A 150 -8.78 -14.15 0.33
N ALA A 151 -8.98 -15.45 0.48
CA ALA A 151 -8.00 -16.45 0.07
C ALA A 151 -8.01 -16.74 -1.43
N ASP A 152 -9.13 -16.50 -2.14
CA ASP A 152 -9.23 -16.74 -3.58
C ASP A 152 -8.70 -15.55 -4.38
N PRO A 153 -7.60 -15.70 -5.16
CA PRO A 153 -7.11 -14.64 -6.03
C PRO A 153 -8.15 -14.13 -7.03
N ARG A 154 -9.04 -15.02 -7.53
CA ARG A 154 -10.14 -14.62 -8.41
C ARG A 154 -11.10 -13.69 -7.66
N GLN A 155 -11.59 -14.07 -6.48
CA GLN A 155 -12.44 -13.17 -5.69
C GLN A 155 -11.74 -11.86 -5.35
N CYS A 156 -10.46 -11.89 -4.98
CA CYS A 156 -9.69 -10.67 -4.74
C CYS A 156 -9.69 -9.72 -5.95
N ILE A 157 -9.67 -10.25 -7.19
CA ILE A 157 -9.81 -9.49 -8.45
C ILE A 157 -11.27 -9.08 -8.74
N LEU A 158 -12.27 -9.82 -8.30
CA LEU A 158 -13.69 -9.46 -8.49
C LEU A 158 -14.20 -8.43 -7.49
N ARG A 159 -13.53 -8.27 -6.34
CA ARG A 159 -13.82 -7.20 -5.36
C ARG A 159 -13.63 -5.78 -5.92
N ALA A 160 -13.12 -5.62 -7.14
CA ALA A 160 -12.91 -4.32 -7.79
C ALA A 160 -14.25 -3.60 -7.93
N TYR A 161 -15.28 -4.35 -8.32
CA TYR A 161 -16.62 -3.84 -8.54
C TYR A 161 -17.24 -3.32 -7.23
N ASP A 162 -16.92 -3.93 -6.09
CA ASP A 162 -17.40 -3.49 -4.78
C ASP A 162 -16.81 -2.12 -4.37
N ASP A 163 -15.71 -1.71 -5.00
CA ASP A 163 -15.00 -0.47 -4.75
C ASP A 163 -14.97 0.46 -5.98
N MET A 164 -15.75 0.17 -7.02
CA MET A 164 -15.99 1.01 -8.19
C MET A 164 -17.49 1.12 -8.44
N PRO A 165 -18.22 1.88 -7.59
CA PRO A 165 -19.69 1.87 -7.59
C PRO A 165 -20.32 2.33 -8.91
N ASP A 166 -19.59 3.10 -9.72
CA ASP A 166 -20.06 3.60 -11.01
C ASP A 166 -19.79 2.64 -12.17
N VAL A 167 -19.14 1.50 -11.91
CA VAL A 167 -18.88 0.44 -12.89
C VAL A 167 -19.84 -0.72 -12.64
N ALA A 168 -20.74 -0.95 -13.59
CA ALA A 168 -21.68 -2.07 -13.51
C ALA A 168 -20.92 -3.40 -13.47
N ARG A 169 -21.31 -4.28 -12.53
CA ARG A 169 -20.76 -5.64 -12.47
C ARG A 169 -21.23 -6.44 -13.69
N PRO A 170 -20.33 -7.09 -14.45
CA PRO A 170 -20.73 -7.90 -15.59
C PRO A 170 -21.57 -9.10 -15.16
N ALA A 171 -22.55 -9.49 -15.97
CA ALA A 171 -23.49 -10.57 -15.66
C ALA A 171 -22.87 -11.97 -15.63
N PHE A 172 -21.64 -12.14 -16.13
CA PHE A 172 -20.95 -13.43 -16.27
C PHE A 172 -19.92 -13.70 -15.15
N VAL A 173 -19.86 -12.85 -14.14
CA VAL A 173 -18.86 -12.88 -13.06
C VAL A 173 -19.38 -13.59 -11.82
#